data_AF-A0A9D2NCE1-F1
#
_entry.id   AF-A0A9D2NCE1-F1
#
_cell.length_a   1.000
_cell.length_b   1.000
_cell.length_c   1.000
_cell.angle_alpha   90.00
_cell.angle_beta   90.00
_cell.angle_gamma   90.00
#
_symmetry.space_group_name_H-M   'P 1'
#
loop_
_entity.id
_entity.type
_entity.pdbx_description
1 polymer ?
#
loop_
_entity_poly.entity_id
_entity_poly.type
_entity_poly.pdbx_seq_one_letter_code
_entity_poly.pdbx_strand_id
1 'polypeptide(L)'
;MGITIGALFCAAADVLLELHFLSGMAVFALGHICFLAVLLRLSALSLHHVLFFLLLSGAGLLFHGKQLFRTGRPAFPAILYGLLLSSMTAAALAAFPASPMAAAGALLFFLSDNMICLRLYRPVRSGAFSACILLFYYTAVWLLCSSARFL
;
A
#
# COMPACT_ATOMS: atom_id res chain seq x y z
N MET A 1 0.67 -8.42 -16.94
CA MET A 1 -0.55 -7.59 -17.06
C MET A 1 -1.15 -7.15 -15.72
N GLY A 2 -1.10 -7.96 -14.64
CA GLY A 2 -1.71 -7.57 -13.36
C GLY A 2 -1.13 -6.28 -12.75
N ILE A 3 0.18 -6.04 -12.85
CA ILE A 3 0.81 -4.81 -12.36
C ILE A 3 0.34 -3.57 -13.12
N THR A 4 0.28 -3.62 -14.46
CA THR A 4 -0.18 -2.47 -15.26
C THR A 4 -1.65 -2.14 -15.00
N ILE A 5 -2.49 -3.17 -14.80
CA ILE A 5 -3.89 -3.00 -14.40
C ILE A 5 -3.98 -2.38 -12.99
N GLY A 6 -3.16 -2.85 -12.05
CA GLY A 6 -3.08 -2.28 -10.71
C GLY A 6 -2.68 -0.81 -10.71
N ALA A 7 -1.72 -0.43 -11.56
CA ALA A 7 -1.31 0.97 -11.72
C ALA A 7 -2.43 1.84 -12.31
N LEU A 8 -3.21 1.32 -13.25
CA LEU A 8 -4.39 2.02 -13.78
C LEU A 8 -5.44 2.26 -12.70
N PHE A 9 -5.68 1.26 -11.83
CA PHE A 9 -6.56 1.45 -10.67
C PHE A 9 -6.03 2.50 -9.71
N CYS A 10 -4.72 2.55 -9.44
CA CYS A 10 -4.13 3.60 -8.60
C CYS A 10 -4.35 4.99 -9.20
N ALA A 11 -4.13 5.16 -10.51
CA ALA A 11 -4.37 6.43 -11.19
C ALA A 11 -5.86 6.86 -11.15
N ALA A 12 -6.79 5.91 -11.33
CA ALA A 12 -8.21 6.18 -11.19
C ALA A 12 -8.60 6.52 -9.73
N ALA A 13 -7.96 5.84 -8.78
CA ALA A 13 -8.19 6.05 -7.36
C ALA A 13 -7.69 7.43 -6.90
N ASP A 14 -6.62 7.98 -7.46
CA ASP A 14 -6.13 9.34 -7.15
C ASP A 14 -7.22 10.39 -7.42
N VAL A 15 -7.89 10.31 -8.59
CA VAL A 15 -9.01 11.20 -8.93
C VAL A 15 -10.18 10.98 -7.97
N LEU A 16 -10.50 9.73 -7.66
CA LEU A 16 -11.62 9.40 -6.76
C LEU A 16 -11.34 9.77 -5.31
N LEU A 17 -10.10 9.76 -4.84
CA LEU A 17 -9.73 10.17 -3.48
C LEU A 17 -10.03 11.66 -3.25
N GLU A 18 -9.91 12.49 -4.29
CA GLU A 18 -10.27 13.91 -4.23
C GLU A 18 -11.79 14.14 -4.21
N LEU A 19 -12.57 13.30 -4.91
CA LEU A 19 -14.03 13.41 -4.99
C LEU A 19 -14.73 12.75 -3.78
N HIS A 20 -14.42 11.48 -3.54
CA HIS A 20 -15.02 10.61 -2.54
C HIS A 20 -13.98 9.69 -1.92
N PHE A 21 -13.41 10.10 -0.79
CA PHE A 21 -12.31 9.40 -0.12
C PHE A 21 -12.52 7.88 0.05
N LEU A 22 -13.72 7.44 0.46
CA LEU A 22 -13.99 6.01 0.66
C LEU A 22 -14.01 5.22 -0.66
N SER A 23 -14.58 5.80 -1.71
CA SER A 23 -14.58 5.20 -3.05
C SER A 23 -13.18 5.17 -3.64
N GLY A 24 -12.40 6.24 -3.45
CA GLY A 24 -10.99 6.28 -3.80
C GLY A 24 -10.21 5.16 -3.12
N MET A 25 -10.32 5.02 -1.79
CA MET A 25 -9.69 3.94 -1.02
C MET A 25 -10.09 2.55 -1.54
N ALA A 26 -11.35 2.34 -1.89
CA ALA A 26 -11.82 1.06 -2.43
C ALA A 26 -11.18 0.73 -3.78
N VAL A 27 -11.11 1.69 -4.71
CA VAL A 27 -10.45 1.49 -6.01
C VAL A 27 -8.95 1.30 -5.85
N PHE A 28 -8.35 2.01 -4.90
CA PHE A 28 -6.94 1.85 -4.55
C PHE A 28 -6.65 0.44 -4.01
N ALA A 29 -7.54 -0.10 -3.18
CA ALA A 29 -7.46 -1.49 -2.71
C ALA A 29 -7.54 -2.50 -3.87
N LEU A 30 -8.37 -2.27 -4.89
CA LEU A 30 -8.40 -3.12 -6.08
C LEU A 30 -7.05 -3.12 -6.81
N GLY A 31 -6.38 -1.96 -6.87
CA GLY A 31 -5.00 -1.86 -7.36
C GLY A 31 -4.04 -2.78 -6.59
N HIS A 32 -4.11 -2.76 -5.26
CA HIS A 32 -3.25 -3.58 -4.39
C HIS A 32 -3.55 -5.07 -4.51
N ILE A 33 -4.81 -5.46 -4.71
CA ILE A 33 -5.18 -6.85 -4.99
C ILE A 33 -4.53 -7.31 -6.31
N CYS A 34 -4.52 -6.46 -7.34
CA CYS A 34 -3.87 -6.77 -8.61
C CYS A 34 -2.36 -6.95 -8.45
N PHE A 35 -1.69 -6.08 -7.67
CA PHE A 35 -0.26 -6.22 -7.36
C PHE A 35 0.01 -7.50 -6.57
N LEU A 36 -0.72 -7.72 -5.47
CA LEU A 36 -0.58 -8.87 -4.59
C LEU A 36 -0.74 -10.19 -5.36
N ALA A 37 -1.75 -10.28 -6.23
CA ALA A 37 -2.02 -11.48 -7.04
C ALA A 37 -0.86 -11.82 -8.01
N VAL A 38 -0.07 -10.84 -8.44
CA VAL A 38 1.14 -11.07 -9.23
C VAL A 38 2.30 -11.46 -8.31
N LEU A 39 2.51 -10.74 -7.21
CA LEU A 39 3.61 -10.97 -6.27
C LEU A 39 3.57 -12.37 -5.62
N LEU A 40 2.37 -12.86 -5.30
CA LEU A 40 2.18 -14.22 -4.76
C LEU A 40 2.54 -15.34 -5.76
N ARG A 41 2.65 -15.04 -7.06
CA ARG A 41 3.11 -16.01 -8.05
C ARG A 41 4.63 -16.08 -8.16
N LEU A 42 5.35 -15.10 -7.59
CA LEU A 42 6.80 -14.98 -7.71
C LEU A 42 7.56 -15.76 -6.65
N SER A 43 6.91 -16.09 -5.54
CA SER A 43 7.52 -16.91 -4.50
C SER A 43 6.48 -17.84 -3.90
N ALA A 44 6.91 -19.05 -3.57
CA ALA A 44 6.06 -19.99 -2.86
C ALA A 44 5.70 -19.43 -1.48
N LEU A 45 4.46 -19.66 -1.04
CA LEU A 45 4.03 -19.30 0.31
C LEU A 45 4.98 -19.94 1.32
N SER A 46 5.61 -19.07 2.11
CA SER A 46 6.67 -19.44 3.04
C SER A 46 6.51 -18.71 4.35
N LEU A 47 7.23 -19.15 5.39
CA LEU A 47 7.20 -18.51 6.72
C LEU A 47 7.54 -17.00 6.64
N HIS A 48 8.39 -16.59 5.71
CA HIS A 48 8.75 -15.18 5.49
C HIS A 48 7.54 -14.31 5.19
N HIS A 49 6.57 -14.80 4.42
CA HIS A 49 5.33 -14.07 4.12
C HIS A 49 4.57 -13.75 5.40
N VAL A 50 4.42 -14.75 6.27
CA VAL A 50 3.71 -14.62 7.55
C VAL A 50 4.45 -13.68 8.48
N LEU A 51 5.77 -13.82 8.59
CA LEU A 51 6.59 -12.97 9.46
C LEU A 51 6.54 -11.49 9.03
N PHE A 52 6.73 -11.20 7.74
CA PHE A 52 6.65 -9.82 7.24
C PHE A 52 5.23 -9.27 7.38
N PHE A 53 4.20 -10.08 7.11
CA PHE A 53 2.82 -9.65 7.27
C PHE A 53 2.49 -9.28 8.72
N LEU A 54 2.88 -10.12 9.68
CA LEU A 54 2.68 -9.85 11.10
C LEU A 54 3.47 -8.63 11.57
N LEU A 55 4.71 -8.48 11.09
CA LEU A 55 5.55 -7.31 11.40
C LEU A 55 4.90 -6.01 10.92
N LEU A 56 4.49 -5.96 9.65
CA LEU A 56 3.91 -4.77 9.02
C LEU A 56 2.54 -4.43 9.60
N SER A 57 1.68 -5.43 9.77
CA SER A 57 0.35 -5.26 10.37
C SER A 57 0.46 -4.82 11.84
N GLY A 58 1.38 -5.44 12.58
CA GLY A 58 1.68 -5.07 13.97
C GLY A 58 2.20 -3.64 14.08
N ALA A 59 3.15 -3.25 13.23
CA ALA A 59 3.63 -1.88 13.16
C ALA A 59 2.50 -0.90 12.85
N GLY A 60 1.68 -1.18 11.83
CA GLY A 60 0.51 -0.36 11.49
C GLY A 60 -0.47 -0.19 12.65
N LEU A 61 -0.77 -1.28 13.38
CA LEU A 61 -1.63 -1.24 14.55
C LEU A 61 -1.01 -0.45 15.72
N LEU A 62 0.29 -0.57 15.95
CA LEU A 62 0.98 0.20 16.99
C LEU A 62 0.99 1.70 16.68
N PHE A 63 1.22 2.08 15.42
CA PHE A 63 1.28 3.47 14.99
C PHE A 63 -0.10 4.13 14.90
N HIS A 64 -1.11 3.41 14.40
CA HIS A 64 -2.43 3.98 14.11
C HIS A 64 -3.54 3.54 15.06
N GLY A 65 -3.37 2.44 15.81
CA GLY A 65 -4.45 1.82 16.57
C GLY A 65 -5.11 2.76 17.58
N LYS A 66 -4.33 3.51 18.36
CA LYS A 66 -4.90 4.48 19.33
C LYS A 66 -5.75 5.56 18.65
N GLN A 67 -5.35 6.01 17.46
CA GLN A 67 -6.01 7.05 16.69
C GLN A 67 -7.25 6.51 15.97
N LEU A 68 -7.15 5.28 15.46
CA LEU A 68 -8.22 4.58 14.77
C LEU A 68 -9.44 4.41 15.68
N PHE A 69 -9.25 4.00 16.94
CA PHE A 69 -10.35 3.82 17.91
C PHE A 69 -10.87 5.15 18.50
N ARG A 70 -10.11 6.25 18.39
CA ARG A 70 -10.50 7.56 18.94
C ARG A 70 -11.31 8.43 17.98
N THR A 71 -11.20 8.21 16.67
CA THR A 71 -11.70 9.17 15.68
C THR A 71 -13.15 8.97 15.24
N GLY A 72 -13.87 7.96 15.76
CA GLY A 72 -15.29 7.70 15.47
C GLY A 72 -15.62 7.40 13.99
N ARG A 73 -14.60 7.39 13.13
CA ARG A 73 -14.69 7.00 11.72
C ARG A 73 -14.80 5.47 11.61
N PRO A 74 -15.32 4.94 10.49
CA PRO A 74 -15.38 3.50 10.30
C PRO A 74 -13.95 2.94 10.30
N ALA A 75 -13.56 2.37 11.43
CA ALA A 75 -12.25 1.76 11.63
C ALA A 75 -12.04 0.55 10.73
N PHE A 76 -13.15 -0.12 10.38
CA PHE A 76 -13.14 -1.38 9.64
C PHE A 76 -12.54 -1.25 8.22
N PRO A 77 -12.98 -0.33 7.33
CA PRO A 77 -12.34 -0.11 6.03
C PRO A 77 -10.84 0.18 6.12
N ALA A 78 -10.43 1.01 7.07
CA ALA A 78 -9.01 1.37 7.24
C ALA A 78 -8.16 0.19 7.74
N ILE A 79 -8.69 -0.65 8.65
CA ILE A 79 -8.03 -1.88 9.07
C ILE A 79 -7.90 -2.83 7.89
N LEU A 80 -9.00 -3.09 7.18
CA LEU A 80 -9.01 -4.04 6.07
C LEU A 80 -8.03 -3.60 4.98
N TYR A 81 -8.01 -2.31 4.66
CA TYR A 81 -7.04 -1.72 3.74
C TYR A 81 -5.60 -1.88 4.23
N GLY A 82 -5.33 -1.58 5.51
CA GLY A 82 -4.00 -1.73 6.10
C GLY A 82 -3.51 -3.18 6.10
N LEU A 83 -4.40 -4.15 6.32
CA LEU A 83 -4.08 -5.57 6.23
C LEU A 83 -3.73 -5.97 4.78
N LEU A 84 -4.54 -5.56 3.81
CA LEU A 84 -4.27 -5.80 2.39
C LEU A 84 -2.92 -5.22 1.95
N LEU A 85 -2.67 -3.98 2.33
CA LEU A 85 -1.40 -3.29 2.07
C LEU A 85 -0.22 -4.04 2.70
N SER A 86 -0.38 -4.49 3.95
CA SER A 86 0.63 -5.29 4.65
C SER A 86 0.87 -6.64 3.97
N SER A 87 -0.17 -7.30 3.45
CA SER A 87 -0.05 -8.54 2.68
C SER A 87 0.71 -8.33 1.37
N MET A 88 0.39 -7.27 0.63
CA MET A 88 1.09 -6.91 -0.62
C MET A 88 2.57 -6.69 -0.37
N THR A 89 2.92 -5.86 0.61
CA THR A 89 4.31 -5.54 0.93
C THR A 89 5.05 -6.77 1.47
N ALA A 90 4.40 -7.61 2.29
CA ALA A 90 4.99 -8.85 2.76
C ALA A 90 5.31 -9.83 1.62
N ALA A 91 4.39 -9.99 0.65
CA ALA A 91 4.62 -10.81 -0.54
C ALA A 91 5.79 -10.27 -1.38
N ALA A 92 5.87 -8.95 -1.56
CA ALA A 92 6.98 -8.33 -2.29
C ALA A 92 8.33 -8.53 -1.58
N LEU A 93 8.38 -8.38 -0.25
CA LEU A 93 9.59 -8.60 0.55
C LEU A 93 10.02 -10.07 0.54
N ALA A 94 9.09 -11.02 0.61
CA ALA A 94 9.38 -12.44 0.49
C ALA A 94 9.92 -12.80 -0.91
N ALA A 95 9.46 -12.10 -1.94
CA ALA A 95 9.95 -12.21 -3.31
C ALA A 95 11.20 -11.35 -3.60
N PHE A 96 11.84 -10.75 -2.59
CA PHE A 96 13.01 -9.86 -2.77
C PHE A 96 14.13 -10.47 -3.64
N PRO A 97 14.53 -11.75 -3.49
CA PRO A 97 15.58 -12.33 -4.33
C PRO A 97 15.22 -12.38 -5.82
N ALA A 98 13.93 -12.53 -6.14
CA ALA A 98 13.45 -12.55 -7.52
C ALA A 98 13.23 -11.14 -8.07
N SER A 99 12.80 -10.19 -7.23
CA SER A 99 12.48 -8.83 -7.66
C SER A 99 12.71 -7.78 -6.58
N PRO A 100 13.96 -7.30 -6.41
CA PRO A 100 14.28 -6.24 -5.45
C PRO A 100 13.53 -4.93 -5.73
N MET A 101 13.27 -4.62 -7.01
CA MET A 101 12.49 -3.46 -7.42
C MET A 101 11.05 -3.53 -6.93
N ALA A 102 10.41 -4.71 -7.02
CA ALA A 102 9.04 -4.89 -6.55
C ALA A 102 8.96 -4.72 -5.02
N ALA A 103 9.94 -5.26 -4.29
CA ALA A 103 10.06 -5.12 -2.85
C ALA A 103 10.24 -3.65 -2.43
N ALA A 104 11.15 -2.92 -3.06
CA ALA A 104 11.37 -1.50 -2.81
C ALA A 104 10.12 -0.66 -3.14
N GLY A 105 9.48 -0.95 -4.28
CA GLY A 105 8.25 -0.30 -4.68
C GLY A 105 7.12 -0.51 -3.67
N ALA A 106 6.86 -1.76 -3.28
CA ALA A 106 5.82 -2.09 -2.30
C ALA A 106 6.09 -1.50 -0.91
N LEU A 107 7.36 -1.32 -0.51
CA LEU A 107 7.73 -0.67 0.75
C LEU A 107 7.48 0.84 0.70
N LEU A 108 7.87 1.52 -0.39
CA LEU A 108 7.56 2.94 -0.58
C LEU A 108 6.05 3.18 -0.64
N PHE A 109 5.31 2.26 -1.26
CA PHE A 109 3.86 2.29 -1.28
C PHE A 109 3.30 2.22 0.15
N PHE A 110 3.76 1.24 0.93
CA PHE A 110 3.37 1.08 2.32
C PHE A 110 3.60 2.37 3.12
N LEU A 111 4.76 3.01 2.97
CA LEU A 111 5.08 4.26 3.66
C LEU A 111 4.15 5.42 3.25
N SER A 112 3.93 5.60 1.94
CA SER A 112 3.01 6.62 1.41
C SER A 112 1.61 6.51 2.01
N ASP A 113 1.03 5.30 1.99
CA ASP A 113 -0.34 5.08 2.44
C ASP A 113 -0.49 5.23 3.96
N ASN A 114 0.53 4.84 4.74
CA ASN A 114 0.55 5.11 6.18
C ASN A 114 0.63 6.62 6.47
N MET A 115 1.30 7.41 5.63
CA MET A 115 1.30 8.88 5.74
C MET A 115 -0.06 9.49 5.38
N ILE A 116 -0.77 8.96 4.37
CA ILE A 116 -2.15 9.34 4.05
C ILE A 116 -3.08 8.99 5.24
N CYS A 117 -2.93 7.80 5.81
CA CYS A 117 -3.65 7.36 7.00
C CYS A 117 -3.39 8.30 8.19
N LEU A 118 -2.15 8.74 8.40
CA LEU A 118 -1.83 9.74 9.43
C LEU A 118 -2.53 11.07 9.18
N ARG A 119 -2.59 11.53 7.92
CA ARG A 119 -3.31 12.75 7.53
C ARG A 119 -4.80 12.68 7.84
N LEU A 120 -5.39 11.48 7.76
CA LEU A 120 -6.79 11.24 8.07
C LEU A 120 -7.12 11.56 9.54
N TYR A 121 -6.20 11.27 10.47
CA TYR A 121 -6.38 11.53 11.91
C TYR A 121 -5.83 12.90 12.35
N ARG A 122 -4.71 13.32 11.77
CA ARG A 122 -4.06 14.60 12.04
C ARG A 122 -3.93 15.35 10.72
N PRO A 123 -4.85 16.27 10.39
CA PRO A 123 -4.80 17.02 9.15
C PRO A 123 -3.59 17.97 9.14
N VAL A 124 -2.43 17.44 8.76
CA VAL A 124 -1.19 18.19 8.56
C VAL A 124 -1.30 18.93 7.22
N ARG A 125 -1.52 20.24 7.27
CA ARG A 125 -1.55 21.12 6.09
C ARG A 125 -0.15 21.63 5.75
N SER A 126 0.74 20.71 5.35
CA SER A 126 2.09 21.04 4.89
C SER A 126 2.27 20.61 3.44
N GLY A 127 2.67 21.54 2.57
CA GLY A 127 2.99 21.25 1.17
C GLY A 127 4.13 20.24 1.05
N ALA A 128 5.15 20.33 1.90
CA ALA A 128 6.26 19.38 1.94
C ALA A 128 5.80 17.96 2.33
N PHE A 129 4.85 17.85 3.26
CA PHE A 129 4.29 16.54 3.64
C PHE A 129 3.49 15.92 2.48
N SER A 130 2.71 16.72 1.75
CA SER A 130 2.02 16.26 0.53
C SER A 130 2.99 15.84 -0.57
N ALA A 131 4.04 16.63 -0.82
CA ALA A 131 5.06 16.31 -1.81
C ALA A 131 5.78 15.00 -1.47
N CYS A 132 6.05 14.75 -0.19
CA CYS A 132 6.69 13.52 0.27
C CYS A 132 5.81 12.28 0.04
N ILE A 133 4.51 12.35 0.35
CA ILE A 133 3.53 11.30 0.02
C ILE A 133 3.57 10.99 -1.48
N LEU A 134 3.45 12.04 -2.30
CA LEU A 134 3.38 11.92 -3.74
C LEU A 134 4.67 11.33 -4.33
N LEU A 135 5.82 11.72 -3.79
CA LEU A 135 7.12 11.21 -4.21
C LEU A 135 7.27 9.72 -3.88
N PHE A 136 6.89 9.29 -2.67
CA PHE A 136 6.90 7.87 -2.31
C PHE A 136 5.92 7.06 -3.16
N TYR A 137 4.71 7.57 -3.36
CA TYR A 137 3.69 6.91 -4.18
C TYR A 137 4.12 6.74 -5.64
N TYR A 138 4.50 7.81 -6.35
CA TYR A 138 4.87 7.67 -7.76
C TYR A 138 6.16 6.88 -7.95
N THR A 139 7.12 6.99 -7.03
CA THR A 139 8.31 6.15 -7.06
C THR A 139 7.95 4.67 -6.84
N ALA A 140 7.00 4.39 -5.93
CA ALA A 140 6.49 3.05 -5.70
C ALA A 140 5.85 2.45 -6.96
N VAL A 141 4.92 3.17 -7.58
CA VAL A 141 4.23 2.74 -8.81
C VAL A 141 5.23 2.55 -9.94
N TRP A 142 6.19 3.47 -10.11
CA TRP A 142 7.23 3.35 -11.12
C TRP A 142 8.11 2.11 -10.91
N LEU A 143 8.54 1.82 -9.68
CA LEU A 143 9.33 0.64 -9.35
C LEU A 143 8.56 -0.66 -9.58
N LEU A 144 7.28 -0.72 -9.19
CA LEU A 144 6.42 -1.87 -9.44
C LEU A 144 6.20 -2.09 -10.95
N CYS A 145 5.92 -1.03 -11.70
CA CYS A 145 5.76 -1.16 -13.16
C CYS A 145 7.08 -1.54 -13.85
N SER A 146 8.21 -1.05 -13.35
CA SER A 146 9.54 -1.41 -13.88
C SER A 146 9.90 -2.86 -13.57
N SER A 147 9.52 -3.36 -12.40
CA SER A 147 9.74 -4.75 -12.03
C SER A 147 8.94 -5.70 -12.92
N ALA A 148 7.75 -5.31 -13.40
CA ALA A 148 6.91 -6.11 -14.30
C ALA A 148 7.58 -6.49 -15.64
N ARG A 149 8.70 -5.86 -16.03
CA ARG A 149 9.49 -6.27 -17.20
C ARG A 149 10.33 -7.53 -16.96
N PHE A 150 10.56 -7.85 -15.69
CA PHE A 150 11.41 -8.94 -15.22
C PHE A 150 10.60 -10.06 -14.53
N LEU A 151 9.27 -9.97 -14.55
CA LEU A 151 8.30 -10.88 -13.94
C LEU A 151 7.41 -11.52 -15.00
#